data_AF-A0AA36FSQ1-F1
#
_entry.id   AF-A0AA36FSQ1-F1
#
_cell.length_a   1.000
_cell.length_b   1.000
_cell.length_c   1.000
_cell.angle_alpha   90.00
_cell.angle_beta   90.00
_cell.angle_gamma   90.00
#
_symmetry.space_group_name_H-M   'P 1'
#
loop_
_entity.id
_entity.type
_entity.pdbx_description
1 polymer ?
#
loop_
_entity_poly.entity_id
_entity_poly.type
_entity_poly.pdbx_seq_one_letter_code
_entity_poly.pdbx_strand_id
1 'polypeptide(L)'
;MDGYWKYGSLEQNYRYSCVNVTMTYEEMSARHEKHVFLGIIFIISGIFFEICYMLSMSVICTKEFLQMSCYKLMMCLGIIDIITILMSNFLCGFFYIVGTEYCMYPHLIYLTGAMVDGFFNACCLCCTILVFNRLVDIWKPHIGQMLFKGGRTWIWVGIVIIYALWFATYPPPALFNADYGTVIYHPLIPGKEHLEYGSIYQTVNNFVVAIVIFSCYALIYIIHSTRLRGIKLLQLQQIGGLLLLDDLDRQANYAPGFFDNRKTIEERQ
;
A
#
# COMPACT_ATOMS: atom_id res chain seq x y z
N MET A 1 23.74 12.14 -0.07
CA MET A 1 23.63 11.93 -1.52
C MET A 1 24.78 11.02 -1.90
N ASP A 2 24.54 9.75 -2.21
CA ASP A 2 25.60 8.82 -2.65
C ASP A 2 25.29 8.19 -4.02
N GLY A 3 24.15 8.55 -4.63
CA GLY A 3 23.72 8.07 -5.94
C GLY A 3 24.31 8.83 -7.13
N TYR A 4 23.98 8.35 -8.34
CA TYR A 4 24.34 8.90 -9.66
C TYR A 4 24.33 10.43 -9.74
N TRP A 5 23.32 11.08 -9.15
CA TRP A 5 23.09 12.53 -9.25
C TRP A 5 24.11 13.41 -8.52
N LYS A 6 24.91 12.86 -7.60
CA LYS A 6 26.00 13.61 -6.96
C LYS A 6 27.27 13.65 -7.80
N TYR A 7 27.55 12.56 -8.51
CA TYR A 7 28.81 12.38 -9.24
C TYR A 7 28.66 12.67 -10.73
N GLY A 8 27.45 12.86 -11.26
CA GLY A 8 27.21 13.21 -12.67
C GLY A 8 27.41 12.05 -13.66
N SER A 9 28.17 11.01 -13.30
CA SER A 9 28.26 9.74 -14.02
C SER A 9 28.46 8.55 -13.07
N LEU A 10 28.13 7.33 -13.55
CA LEU A 10 28.37 6.10 -12.80
C LEU A 10 29.87 5.77 -12.70
N GLU A 11 30.66 6.15 -13.70
CA GLU A 11 32.11 5.89 -13.75
C GLU A 11 32.88 6.64 -12.66
N GLN A 12 32.43 7.84 -12.29
CA GLN A 12 33.02 8.64 -11.22
C GLN A 12 32.57 8.18 -9.82
N ASN A 13 31.49 7.38 -9.73
CA ASN A 13 31.06 6.81 -8.48
C ASN A 13 31.88 5.57 -8.15
N TYR A 14 32.82 5.68 -7.20
CA TYR A 14 33.68 4.56 -6.81
C TYR A 14 32.91 3.28 -6.44
N ARG A 15 31.69 3.37 -5.89
CA ARG A 15 30.89 2.18 -5.54
C ARG A 15 30.39 1.44 -6.79
N TYR A 16 29.98 2.18 -7.82
CA TYR A 16 29.29 1.62 -9.00
C TYR A 16 30.15 1.63 -10.28
N SER A 17 31.39 2.11 -10.22
CA SER A 17 32.25 2.18 -11.39
C SER A 17 32.68 0.79 -11.89
N CYS A 18 32.46 0.51 -13.17
CA CYS A 18 32.89 -0.73 -13.84
C CYS A 18 34.21 -0.56 -14.62
N VAL A 19 34.93 0.55 -14.46
CA VAL A 19 36.15 0.88 -15.24
C VAL A 19 37.26 -0.17 -15.11
N ASN A 20 37.33 -0.85 -13.96
CA ASN A 20 38.35 -1.88 -13.72
C ASN A 20 37.97 -3.27 -14.25
N VAL A 21 36.81 -3.41 -14.90
CA VAL A 21 36.33 -4.67 -15.46
C VAL A 21 36.73 -4.72 -16.94
N THR A 22 37.67 -5.62 -17.28
CA THR A 22 38.22 -5.74 -18.64
C THR A 22 37.52 -6.80 -19.50
N MET A 23 36.51 -7.47 -18.96
CA MET A 23 35.81 -8.54 -19.67
C MET A 23 34.87 -7.99 -20.74
N THR A 24 34.69 -8.75 -21.81
CA THR A 24 33.71 -8.46 -22.85
C THR A 24 32.30 -8.92 -22.44
N TYR A 25 31.27 -8.35 -23.07
CA TYR A 25 29.87 -8.75 -22.86
C TYR A 25 29.64 -10.25 -23.05
N GLU A 26 30.29 -10.87 -24.04
CA GLU A 26 30.14 -12.30 -24.31
C GLU A 26 30.76 -13.15 -23.20
N GLU A 27 31.93 -12.77 -22.69
CA GLU A 27 32.61 -13.45 -21.58
C GLU A 27 31.81 -13.33 -20.28
N MET A 28 31.22 -12.15 -20.01
CA MET A 28 30.35 -11.94 -18.86
C MET A 28 29.06 -12.79 -19.00
N SER A 29 28.44 -12.83 -20.18
CA SER A 29 27.21 -13.59 -20.41
C SER A 29 27.44 -15.10 -20.36
N ALA A 30 28.62 -15.56 -20.75
CA ALA A 30 29.00 -16.97 -20.67
C ALA A 30 29.27 -17.44 -19.23
N ARG A 31 29.56 -16.53 -18.29
CA ARG A 31 29.81 -16.86 -16.88
C ARG A 31 28.52 -17.12 -16.09
N HIS A 32 27.42 -16.49 -16.46
CA HIS A 32 26.18 -16.48 -15.69
C HIS A 32 25.17 -17.50 -16.22
N GLU A 33 24.48 -18.20 -15.32
CA GLU A 33 23.43 -19.12 -15.72
C GLU A 33 22.19 -18.35 -16.17
N LYS A 34 21.69 -18.68 -17.37
CA LYS A 34 20.49 -18.05 -17.92
C LYS A 34 19.25 -18.72 -17.35
N HIS A 35 18.55 -18.03 -16.46
CA HIS A 35 17.28 -18.51 -15.92
C HIS A 35 16.08 -18.12 -16.80
N VAL A 36 16.10 -18.61 -18.06
CA VAL A 36 15.07 -18.29 -19.08
C VAL A 36 13.66 -18.61 -18.60
N PHE A 37 13.48 -19.73 -17.90
CA PHE A 37 12.18 -20.12 -17.34
C PHE A 37 11.63 -19.09 -16.35
N LEU A 38 12.47 -18.57 -15.44
CA LEU A 38 12.07 -17.53 -14.50
C LEU A 38 11.72 -16.24 -15.25
N GLY A 39 12.53 -15.84 -16.23
CA GLY A 39 12.25 -14.64 -17.03
C GLY A 39 10.90 -14.70 -17.75
N ILE A 40 10.55 -15.85 -18.33
CA ILE A 40 9.24 -16.07 -18.98
C ILE A 40 8.10 -15.96 -17.96
N ILE A 41 8.24 -16.53 -16.76
CA ILE A 41 7.24 -16.41 -15.69
C ILE A 41 7.04 -14.96 -15.28
N PHE A 42 8.11 -14.19 -15.13
CA PHE A 42 8.05 -12.77 -14.79
C PHE A 42 7.29 -11.96 -15.86
N ILE A 43 7.58 -12.20 -17.13
CA ILE A 43 6.89 -11.50 -18.23
C ILE A 43 5.42 -11.90 -18.30
N ILE A 44 5.08 -13.19 -18.22
CA ILE A 44 3.67 -13.65 -18.27
C ILE A 44 2.88 -13.11 -17.08
N SER A 45 3.43 -13.18 -15.87
CA SER A 45 2.78 -12.63 -14.69
C SER A 45 2.64 -11.11 -14.77
N GLY A 46 3.65 -10.41 -15.30
CA GLY A 46 3.59 -8.97 -15.58
C GLY A 46 2.45 -8.61 -16.52
N ILE A 47 2.31 -9.31 -17.65
CA ILE A 47 1.20 -9.10 -18.60
C ILE A 47 -0.15 -9.32 -17.92
N PHE A 48 -0.29 -10.38 -17.13
CA PHE A 48 -1.54 -10.67 -16.42
C PHE A 48 -1.90 -9.56 -15.41
N PHE A 49 -0.96 -9.16 -14.55
CA PHE A 49 -1.22 -8.11 -13.57
C PHE A 49 -1.47 -6.75 -14.23
N GLU A 50 -0.73 -6.42 -15.29
CA GLU A 50 -0.93 -5.19 -16.06
C GLU A 50 -2.36 -5.09 -16.60
N ILE A 51 -2.89 -6.17 -17.19
CA ILE A 51 -4.28 -6.22 -17.67
C ILE A 51 -5.26 -6.01 -16.50
N CYS A 52 -5.05 -6.70 -15.37
CA CYS A 52 -5.90 -6.54 -14.19
C CYS A 52 -5.89 -5.10 -13.65
N TYR A 53 -4.72 -4.47 -13.58
CA TYR A 53 -4.60 -3.08 -13.14
C TYR A 53 -5.30 -2.14 -14.11
N MET A 54 -5.08 -2.28 -15.42
CA MET A 54 -5.75 -1.46 -16.43
C MET A 54 -7.28 -1.58 -16.37
N LEU A 55 -7.81 -2.79 -16.17
CA LEU A 55 -9.25 -3.02 -15.97
C LEU A 55 -9.74 -2.32 -14.69
N SER A 56 -9.05 -2.49 -13.57
CA SER A 56 -9.43 -1.86 -12.30
C SER A 56 -9.41 -0.32 -12.39
N MET A 57 -8.42 0.23 -13.09
CA MET A 57 -8.28 1.66 -13.32
C MET A 57 -9.41 2.21 -14.18
N SER A 58 -9.86 1.49 -15.21
CA SER A 58 -10.98 1.92 -16.04
C SER A 58 -12.26 2.18 -15.24
N VAL A 59 -12.50 1.39 -14.18
CA VAL A 59 -13.65 1.53 -13.29
C VAL A 59 -13.43 2.68 -12.30
N ILE A 60 -12.27 2.74 -11.66
CA ILE A 60 -11.94 3.75 -10.65
C ILE A 60 -11.92 5.17 -11.26
N CYS A 61 -11.51 5.30 -12.52
CA CYS A 61 -11.44 6.58 -13.24
C CYS A 61 -12.81 7.21 -13.56
N THR A 62 -13.93 6.55 -13.23
CA THR A 62 -15.26 7.13 -13.44
C THR A 62 -15.53 8.29 -12.50
N LYS A 63 -16.26 9.31 -12.99
CA LYS A 63 -16.51 10.56 -12.24
C LYS A 63 -17.21 10.35 -10.91
N GLU A 64 -17.98 9.29 -10.76
CA GLU A 64 -18.71 8.95 -9.53
C GLU A 64 -17.74 8.57 -8.40
N PHE A 65 -16.80 7.67 -8.67
CA PHE A 65 -15.83 7.23 -7.67
C PHE A 65 -14.82 8.32 -7.30
N LEU A 66 -14.37 9.12 -8.27
CA LEU A 66 -13.37 10.17 -8.05
C LEU A 66 -13.85 11.34 -7.19
N GLN A 67 -15.12 11.39 -6.79
CA GLN A 67 -15.59 12.36 -5.79
C GLN A 67 -15.07 12.02 -4.38
N MET A 68 -14.83 10.74 -4.12
CA MET A 68 -14.35 10.24 -2.84
C MET A 68 -12.83 10.29 -2.75
N SER A 69 -12.30 10.77 -1.62
CA SER A 69 -10.85 10.89 -1.38
C SER A 69 -10.11 9.56 -1.50
N CYS A 70 -10.71 8.47 -0.99
CA CYS A 70 -10.10 7.16 -1.04
C CYS A 70 -9.86 6.68 -2.48
N TYR A 71 -10.80 6.89 -3.39
CA TYR A 71 -10.67 6.45 -4.79
C TYR A 71 -9.61 7.24 -5.55
N LYS A 72 -9.38 8.52 -5.21
CA LYS A 72 -8.25 9.29 -5.75
C LYS A 72 -6.90 8.71 -5.31
N LEU A 73 -6.79 8.27 -4.06
CA LEU A 73 -5.59 7.60 -3.55
C LEU A 73 -5.40 6.21 -4.19
N MET A 74 -6.48 5.43 -4.34
CA MET A 74 -6.43 4.14 -5.05
C MET A 74 -6.04 4.29 -6.52
N MET A 75 -6.49 5.36 -7.18
CA MET A 75 -6.04 5.72 -8.53
C MET A 75 -4.54 6.01 -8.56
N CYS A 76 -4.03 6.79 -7.61
CA CYS A 76 -2.58 7.05 -7.51
C CYS A 76 -1.79 5.76 -7.31
N LEU A 77 -2.25 4.88 -6.41
CA LEU A 77 -1.62 3.59 -6.16
C LEU A 77 -1.61 2.72 -7.43
N GLY A 78 -2.73 2.63 -8.13
CA GLY A 78 -2.83 1.86 -9.38
C GLY A 78 -1.91 2.39 -10.49
N ILE A 79 -1.73 3.71 -10.61
CA ILE A 79 -0.76 4.30 -11.55
C ILE A 79 0.67 3.91 -11.17
N ILE A 80 1.02 3.96 -9.89
CA ILE A 80 2.36 3.57 -9.42
C ILE A 80 2.59 2.08 -9.69
N ASP A 81 1.61 1.22 -9.42
CA ASP A 81 1.72 -0.23 -9.64
C ASP A 81 1.89 -0.57 -11.13
N ILE A 82 1.14 0.08 -12.03
CA ILE A 82 1.31 -0.05 -13.50
C ILE A 82 2.77 0.27 -13.90
N ILE A 83 3.29 1.41 -13.47
CA ILE A 83 4.68 1.80 -13.80
C ILE A 83 5.68 0.81 -13.18
N THR A 84 5.42 0.34 -11.96
CA THR A 84 6.29 -0.59 -11.25
C THR A 84 6.32 -1.96 -11.91
N ILE A 85 5.18 -2.46 -12.42
CA ILE A 85 5.10 -3.73 -13.16
C ILE A 85 5.90 -3.63 -14.47
N LEU A 86 5.78 -2.52 -15.21
CA LEU A 86 6.57 -2.27 -16.41
C LEU A 86 8.09 -2.32 -16.12
N MET A 87 8.54 -1.69 -15.04
CA MET A 87 9.96 -1.65 -14.70
C MET A 87 10.46 -2.94 -14.04
N SER A 88 9.64 -3.60 -13.22
CA SER A 88 10.07 -4.77 -12.46
C SER A 88 9.88 -6.04 -13.28
N ASN A 89 8.69 -6.31 -13.79
CA ASN A 89 8.40 -7.61 -14.40
C ASN A 89 8.95 -7.71 -15.82
N PHE A 90 8.82 -6.66 -16.63
CA PHE A 90 9.29 -6.71 -18.02
C PHE A 90 10.81 -6.53 -18.11
N LEU A 91 11.39 -5.52 -17.45
CA LEU A 91 12.86 -5.32 -17.52
C LEU A 91 13.63 -6.40 -16.76
N CYS A 92 13.23 -6.76 -15.53
CA CYS A 92 13.91 -7.86 -14.84
C CYS A 92 13.65 -9.19 -15.56
N GLY A 93 12.45 -9.42 -16.09
CA GLY A 93 12.15 -10.58 -16.94
C GLY A 93 13.08 -10.70 -18.14
N PHE A 94 13.36 -9.58 -18.81
CA PHE A 94 14.36 -9.51 -19.89
C PHE A 94 15.77 -9.80 -19.37
N PHE A 95 16.17 -9.21 -18.24
CA PHE A 95 17.48 -9.44 -17.61
C PHE A 95 17.70 -10.91 -17.21
N TYR A 96 16.67 -11.63 -16.77
CA TYR A 96 16.72 -13.08 -16.51
C TYR A 96 16.98 -13.90 -17.76
N ILE A 97 16.35 -13.55 -18.89
CA ILE A 97 16.50 -14.29 -20.16
C ILE A 97 17.92 -14.12 -20.70
N VAL A 98 18.47 -12.91 -20.61
CA VAL A 98 19.81 -12.60 -21.09
C VAL A 98 20.90 -13.11 -20.13
N GLY A 99 20.60 -13.19 -18.83
CA GLY A 99 21.58 -13.53 -17.79
C GLY A 99 22.55 -12.37 -17.57
N THR A 100 22.02 -11.21 -17.20
CA THR A 100 22.81 -9.98 -17.09
C THR A 100 23.44 -9.78 -15.72
N GLU A 101 24.70 -9.36 -15.72
CA GLU A 101 25.35 -8.73 -14.57
C GLU A 101 25.27 -7.19 -14.65
N TYR A 102 25.52 -6.51 -13.53
CA TYR A 102 25.45 -5.05 -13.44
C TYR A 102 26.31 -4.33 -14.50
N CYS A 103 27.54 -4.78 -14.72
CA CYS A 103 28.50 -4.10 -15.60
C CYS A 103 28.21 -4.25 -17.10
N MET A 104 27.28 -5.12 -17.50
CA MET A 104 26.80 -5.15 -18.89
C MET A 104 25.97 -3.90 -19.22
N TYR A 105 24.97 -3.60 -18.39
CA TYR A 105 24.06 -2.48 -18.65
C TYR A 105 23.98 -1.56 -17.43
N PRO A 106 25.10 -0.94 -17.00
CA PRO A 106 25.19 -0.28 -15.70
C PRO A 106 24.20 0.88 -15.57
N HIS A 107 24.01 1.68 -16.63
CA HIS A 107 23.05 2.77 -16.64
C HIS A 107 21.60 2.27 -16.55
N LEU A 108 21.25 1.24 -17.33
CA LEU A 108 19.90 0.71 -17.38
C LEU A 108 19.54 0.01 -16.06
N ILE A 109 20.42 -0.87 -15.57
CA ILE A 109 20.19 -1.61 -14.31
C ILE A 109 20.14 -0.66 -13.12
N TYR A 110 21.03 0.35 -13.08
CA TYR A 110 21.00 1.35 -12.02
C TYR A 110 19.72 2.18 -12.03
N LEU A 111 19.32 2.69 -13.20
CA LEU A 111 18.12 3.51 -13.33
C LEU A 111 16.86 2.70 -12.98
N THR A 112 16.76 1.47 -13.48
CA THR A 112 15.63 0.57 -13.17
C THR A 112 15.57 0.27 -11.68
N GLY A 113 16.68 -0.11 -11.04
CA GLY A 113 16.72 -0.38 -9.61
C GLY A 113 16.30 0.83 -8.77
N ALA A 114 16.80 2.02 -9.11
CA ALA A 114 16.44 3.27 -8.45
C ALA A 114 14.95 3.62 -8.60
N MET A 115 14.38 3.45 -9.79
CA MET A 115 12.96 3.70 -10.01
C MET A 115 12.09 2.69 -9.26
N VAL A 116 12.43 1.40 -9.31
CA VAL A 116 11.70 0.34 -8.61
C VAL A 116 11.71 0.59 -7.10
N ASP A 117 12.85 0.93 -6.51
CA ASP A 117 12.93 1.31 -5.09
C ASP A 117 12.08 2.54 -4.80
N GLY A 118 12.16 3.58 -5.62
CA GLY A 118 11.34 4.79 -5.49
C GLY A 118 9.85 4.48 -5.46
N PHE A 119 9.36 3.72 -6.43
CA PHE A 119 7.94 3.37 -6.54
C PHE A 119 7.48 2.39 -5.46
N PHE A 120 8.30 1.43 -5.06
CA PHE A 120 7.99 0.52 -3.96
C PHE A 120 7.71 1.29 -2.65
N ASN A 121 8.58 2.23 -2.30
CA ASN A 121 8.39 3.08 -1.13
C ASN A 121 7.18 4.02 -1.27
N ALA A 122 6.91 4.50 -2.48
CA ALA A 122 5.73 5.31 -2.77
C ALA A 122 4.43 4.51 -2.59
N CYS A 123 4.38 3.25 -3.03
CA CYS A 123 3.24 2.36 -2.80
C CYS A 123 3.02 2.15 -1.30
N CYS A 124 4.07 1.87 -0.53
CA CYS A 124 3.98 1.72 0.93
C CYS A 124 3.41 2.96 1.62
N LEU A 125 3.88 4.15 1.25
CA LEU A 125 3.36 5.41 1.78
C LEU A 125 1.91 5.65 1.36
N CYS A 126 1.58 5.41 0.10
CA CYS A 126 0.22 5.55 -0.42
C CYS A 126 -0.76 4.63 0.32
N CYS A 127 -0.41 3.36 0.50
CA CYS A 127 -1.17 2.40 1.30
C CYS A 127 -1.35 2.88 2.75
N THR A 128 -0.30 3.43 3.35
CA THR A 128 -0.37 3.97 4.72
C THR A 128 -1.36 5.14 4.81
N ILE A 129 -1.28 6.09 3.87
CA ILE A 129 -2.21 7.23 3.78
C ILE A 129 -3.64 6.74 3.52
N LEU A 130 -3.81 5.69 2.70
CA LEU A 130 -5.11 5.10 2.39
C LEU A 130 -5.77 4.51 3.63
N VAL A 131 -5.05 3.70 4.40
CA VAL A 131 -5.54 3.10 5.65
C VAL A 131 -5.84 4.19 6.68
N PHE A 132 -4.98 5.22 6.76
CA PHE A 132 -5.23 6.38 7.61
C PHE A 132 -6.49 7.16 7.21
N ASN A 133 -6.71 7.39 5.91
CA ASN A 133 -7.94 8.00 5.40
C ASN A 133 -9.18 7.20 5.85
N ARG A 134 -9.14 5.87 5.72
CA ARG A 134 -10.23 4.98 6.19
C ARG A 134 -10.44 5.04 7.70
N LEU A 135 -9.37 5.03 8.49
CA LEU A 135 -9.43 5.14 9.95
C LEU A 135 -10.11 6.44 10.37
N VAL A 136 -9.69 7.57 9.80
CA VAL A 136 -10.24 8.89 10.14
C VAL A 136 -11.70 9.01 9.71
N ASP A 137 -12.05 8.50 8.53
CA ASP A 137 -13.44 8.49 8.03
C ASP A 137 -14.38 7.71 8.95
N ILE A 138 -13.91 6.60 9.54
CA ILE A 138 -14.69 5.83 10.52
C ILE A 138 -14.73 6.53 11.88
N TRP A 139 -13.58 6.97 12.38
CA TRP A 139 -13.44 7.50 13.74
C TRP A 139 -14.12 8.87 13.90
N LYS A 140 -13.68 9.86 13.10
CA LYS A 140 -14.13 11.26 13.15
C LYS A 140 -14.23 11.83 11.74
N PRO A 141 -15.39 11.67 11.07
CA PRO A 141 -15.61 12.13 9.69
C PRO A 141 -15.29 13.61 9.46
N HIS A 142 -15.47 14.46 10.46
CA HIS A 142 -15.15 15.89 10.36
C HIS A 142 -13.65 16.15 10.09
N ILE A 143 -12.77 15.40 10.76
CA ILE A 143 -11.31 15.48 10.52
C ILE A 143 -10.98 14.93 9.13
N GLY A 144 -11.64 13.85 8.72
CA GLY A 144 -11.47 13.28 7.38
C GLY A 144 -11.82 14.28 6.28
N GLN A 145 -12.94 15.00 6.45
CA GLN A 145 -13.31 16.08 5.57
C GLN A 145 -12.31 17.25 5.60
N MET A 146 -11.73 17.57 6.75
CA MET A 146 -10.71 18.61 6.86
C MET A 146 -9.40 18.24 6.15
N LEU A 147 -9.00 16.97 6.18
CA LEU A 147 -7.71 16.54 5.61
C LEU A 147 -7.80 16.11 4.15
N PHE A 148 -8.92 15.51 3.72
CA PHE A 148 -9.02 14.83 2.44
C PHE A 148 -10.08 15.40 1.49
N LYS A 149 -11.00 16.26 1.93
CA LYS A 149 -12.10 16.73 1.07
C LYS A 149 -11.62 17.58 -0.11
N GLY A 150 -12.20 17.31 -1.28
CA GLY A 150 -12.01 18.10 -2.50
C GLY A 150 -10.59 17.98 -3.06
N GLY A 151 -9.95 19.12 -3.30
CA GLY A 151 -8.60 19.19 -3.87
C GLY A 151 -7.47 18.80 -2.91
N ARG A 152 -7.73 18.75 -1.59
CA ARG A 152 -6.70 18.45 -0.58
C ARG A 152 -6.12 17.04 -0.71
N THR A 153 -6.88 16.08 -1.24
CA THR A 153 -6.33 14.73 -1.52
C THR A 153 -5.16 14.79 -2.51
N TRP A 154 -5.15 15.73 -3.47
CA TRP A 154 -4.05 15.88 -4.42
C TRP A 154 -2.75 16.35 -3.76
N ILE A 155 -2.83 17.02 -2.61
CA ILE A 155 -1.63 17.36 -1.82
C ILE A 155 -0.98 16.08 -1.30
N TRP A 156 -1.78 15.13 -0.79
CA TRP A 156 -1.27 13.83 -0.34
C TRP A 156 -0.67 13.02 -1.48
N VAL A 157 -1.28 13.06 -2.68
CA VAL A 157 -0.70 12.47 -3.89
C VAL A 157 0.66 13.12 -4.21
N GLY A 158 0.76 14.45 -4.12
CA GLY A 158 2.02 15.16 -4.29
C GLY A 158 3.09 14.72 -3.29
N ILE A 159 2.73 14.50 -2.02
CA ILE A 159 3.65 13.97 -1.00
C ILE A 159 4.17 12.58 -1.41
N VAL A 160 3.30 11.70 -1.90
CA VAL A 160 3.71 10.36 -2.38
C VAL A 160 4.70 10.47 -3.53
N ILE A 161 4.47 11.36 -4.50
CA ILE A 161 5.38 11.57 -5.64
C ILE A 161 6.73 12.11 -5.17
N ILE A 162 6.74 13.09 -4.27
CA ILE A 162 7.98 13.64 -3.70
C ILE A 162 8.76 12.55 -2.95
N TYR A 163 8.05 11.69 -2.21
CA TYR A 163 8.65 10.56 -1.52
C TYR A 163 9.29 9.57 -2.49
N ALA A 164 8.60 9.24 -3.59
CA ALA A 164 9.12 8.40 -4.65
C ALA A 164 10.41 8.96 -5.26
N LEU A 165 10.40 10.26 -5.60
CA LEU A 165 11.54 10.96 -6.17
C LEU A 165 12.73 11.00 -5.21
N TRP A 166 12.48 11.19 -3.92
CA TRP A 166 13.53 11.18 -2.90
C TRP A 166 14.18 9.79 -2.80
N PHE A 167 13.38 8.72 -2.74
CA PHE A 167 13.90 7.34 -2.72
C PHE A 167 14.55 6.90 -4.03
N ALA A 168 14.13 7.45 -5.17
CA ALA A 168 14.76 7.15 -6.45
C ALA A 168 16.12 7.87 -6.66
N THR A 169 16.39 8.94 -5.91
CA THR A 169 17.58 9.78 -6.15
C THR A 169 18.62 9.73 -5.05
N TYR A 170 18.20 9.55 -3.79
CA TYR A 170 19.07 9.75 -2.63
C TYR A 170 19.70 8.46 -2.07
N PRO A 171 18.95 7.40 -1.75
CA PRO A 171 19.48 6.14 -1.25
C PRO A 171 20.23 5.34 -2.33
N PRO A 172 21.17 4.45 -1.95
CA PRO A 172 21.73 3.47 -2.88
C PRO A 172 20.60 2.51 -3.33
N PRO A 173 20.40 2.33 -4.65
CA PRO A 173 19.37 1.44 -5.13
C PRO A 173 19.78 -0.03 -4.96
N ALA A 174 18.78 -0.89 -4.76
CA ALA A 174 18.93 -2.32 -4.98
C ALA A 174 19.06 -2.58 -6.49
N LEU A 175 20.02 -3.43 -6.87
CA LEU A 175 20.37 -3.69 -8.27
C LEU A 175 20.08 -5.15 -8.65
N PHE A 176 19.57 -5.35 -9.85
CA PHE A 176 19.26 -6.68 -10.33
C PHE A 176 20.53 -7.52 -10.53
N ASN A 177 20.48 -8.78 -10.08
CA ASN A 177 21.52 -9.77 -10.34
C ASN A 177 20.89 -11.09 -10.81
N ALA A 178 21.35 -11.60 -11.96
CA ALA A 178 20.82 -12.81 -12.57
C ALA A 178 21.12 -14.08 -11.76
N ASP A 179 22.32 -14.21 -11.17
CA ASP A 179 22.73 -15.43 -10.44
C ASP A 179 21.90 -15.68 -9.19
N TYR A 180 21.58 -14.62 -8.46
CA TYR A 180 20.72 -14.70 -7.28
C TYR A 180 19.23 -14.69 -7.66
N GLY A 181 18.94 -14.44 -8.92
CA GLY A 181 17.61 -14.25 -9.44
C GLY A 181 16.78 -13.30 -8.58
N THR A 182 17.36 -12.18 -8.17
CA THR A 182 16.67 -11.15 -7.38
C THR A 182 17.42 -9.83 -7.44
N VAL A 183 16.75 -8.78 -6.97
CA VAL A 183 17.37 -7.48 -6.75
C VAL A 183 18.11 -7.53 -5.41
N ILE A 184 19.41 -7.27 -5.43
CA ILE A 184 20.29 -7.29 -4.27
C ILE A 184 20.93 -5.91 -4.10
N TYR A 185 21.13 -5.49 -2.84
CA TYR A 185 21.86 -4.25 -2.59
C TYR A 185 23.31 -4.33 -3.05
N HIS A 186 23.92 -5.52 -3.01
CA HIS A 186 25.32 -5.72 -3.39
C HIS A 186 25.44 -6.12 -4.87
N PRO A 187 25.88 -5.24 -5.79
CA PRO A 187 25.92 -5.57 -7.22
C PRO A 187 27.00 -6.59 -7.63
N LEU A 188 27.79 -7.09 -6.66
CA LEU A 188 28.85 -8.09 -6.87
C LEU A 188 29.89 -7.70 -7.93
N ILE A 189 30.26 -6.42 -7.95
CA ILE A 189 31.30 -5.90 -8.84
C ILE A 189 32.66 -6.46 -8.38
N PRO A 190 33.44 -7.11 -9.28
CA PRO A 190 34.74 -7.68 -8.93
C PRO A 190 35.67 -6.65 -8.27
N GLY A 191 36.26 -7.02 -7.13
CA GLY A 191 37.16 -6.15 -6.36
C GLY A 191 36.46 -5.12 -5.44
N LYS A 192 35.13 -5.12 -5.38
CA LYS A 192 34.31 -4.19 -4.58
C LYS A 192 33.38 -4.88 -3.59
N GLU A 193 33.70 -6.12 -3.25
CA GLU A 193 32.90 -6.97 -2.35
C GLU A 193 32.83 -6.42 -0.91
N HIS A 194 33.86 -5.68 -0.50
CA HIS A 194 33.98 -5.11 0.84
C HIS A 194 33.16 -3.82 1.06
N LEU A 195 32.57 -3.26 0.00
CA LEU A 195 31.80 -2.01 0.10
C LEU A 195 30.39 -2.27 0.61
N GLU A 196 29.88 -1.37 1.47
CA GLU A 196 28.50 -1.39 1.91
C GLU A 196 27.57 -0.72 0.90
N TYR A 197 26.51 -1.43 0.50
CA TYR A 197 25.50 -0.94 -0.43
C TYR A 197 24.07 -0.92 0.17
N GLY A 198 23.92 -1.35 1.42
CA GLY A 198 22.63 -1.39 2.10
C GLY A 198 22.02 0.01 2.31
N SER A 199 20.70 0.11 2.24
CA SER A 199 19.96 1.34 2.49
C SER A 199 19.30 1.32 3.88
N ILE A 200 19.88 2.05 4.84
CA ILE A 200 19.25 2.25 6.16
C ILE A 200 17.89 2.93 6.03
N TYR A 201 17.72 3.79 5.01
CA TYR A 201 16.45 4.47 4.73
C TYR A 201 15.35 3.50 4.35
N GLN A 202 15.67 2.47 3.54
CA GLN A 202 14.72 1.40 3.23
C GLN A 202 14.30 0.64 4.49
N THR A 203 15.28 0.26 5.31
CA THR A 203 15.02 -0.49 6.55
C THR A 203 14.10 0.30 7.47
N VAL A 204 14.40 1.58 7.70
CA VAL A 204 13.57 2.46 8.52
C VAL A 204 12.17 2.61 7.93
N ASN A 205 12.04 2.84 6.62
CA ASN A 205 10.74 2.93 5.95
C ASN A 205 9.90 1.67 6.21
N ASN A 206 10.47 0.49 5.99
CA ASN A 206 9.74 -0.77 6.14
C ASN A 206 9.22 -0.97 7.56
N PHE A 207 10.03 -0.67 8.59
CA PHE A 207 9.60 -0.76 9.98
C PHE A 207 8.51 0.27 10.32
N VAL A 208 8.69 1.52 9.92
CA VAL A 208 7.72 2.59 10.18
C VAL A 208 6.38 2.26 9.52
N VAL A 209 6.39 1.89 8.24
CA VAL A 209 5.17 1.52 7.49
C VAL A 209 4.46 0.34 8.15
N ALA A 210 5.20 -0.72 8.51
CA ALA A 210 4.62 -1.89 9.16
C ALA A 210 3.94 -1.53 10.48
N ILE A 211 4.61 -0.75 11.34
CA ILE A 211 4.07 -0.33 12.63
C ILE A 211 2.83 0.54 12.46
N VAL A 212 2.87 1.52 11.53
CA VAL A 212 1.75 2.45 11.32
C VAL A 212 0.54 1.71 10.73
N ILE A 213 0.72 0.90 9.70
CA ILE A 213 -0.36 0.14 9.08
C ILE A 213 -1.00 -0.80 10.10
N PHE A 214 -0.19 -1.56 10.85
CA PHE A 214 -0.69 -2.46 11.89
C PHE A 214 -1.50 -1.70 12.95
N SER A 215 -0.97 -0.57 13.43
CA SER A 215 -1.65 0.28 14.41
C SER A 215 -2.98 0.81 13.87
N CYS A 216 -3.01 1.29 12.62
CA CYS A 216 -4.24 1.80 12.02
C CYS A 216 -5.30 0.71 11.85
N TYR A 217 -4.94 -0.49 11.37
CA TYR A 217 -5.90 -1.60 11.25
C TYR A 217 -6.40 -2.08 12.61
N ALA A 218 -5.54 -2.15 13.63
CA ALA A 218 -5.95 -2.49 14.99
C ALA A 218 -6.97 -1.47 15.53
N LEU A 219 -6.73 -0.17 15.32
CA LEU A 219 -7.67 0.89 15.71
C LEU A 219 -8.99 0.80 14.94
N ILE A 220 -8.96 0.54 13.63
CA ILE A 220 -10.17 0.31 12.82
C ILE A 220 -10.98 -0.84 13.42
N TYR A 221 -10.32 -1.98 13.73
CA TYR A 221 -10.98 -3.14 14.31
C TYR A 221 -11.60 -2.82 15.68
N ILE A 222 -10.88 -2.13 16.58
CA ILE A 222 -11.39 -1.73 17.89
C ILE A 222 -12.60 -0.80 17.76
N ILE A 223 -12.51 0.24 16.93
CA ILE A 223 -13.62 1.19 16.72
C ILE A 223 -14.83 0.48 16.12
N HIS A 224 -14.62 -0.39 15.14
CA HIS A 224 -15.71 -1.13 14.51
C HIS A 224 -16.38 -2.10 15.50
N SER A 225 -15.60 -2.84 16.28
CA SER A 225 -16.10 -3.79 17.26
C SER A 225 -16.89 -3.11 18.40
N THR A 226 -16.43 -1.95 18.88
CA THR A 226 -17.13 -1.18 19.92
C THR A 226 -18.45 -0.61 19.42
N ARG A 227 -18.49 -0.07 18.19
CA ARG A 227 -19.73 0.40 17.56
C ARG A 227 -20.75 -0.71 17.35
N LEU A 228 -20.31 -1.88 16.86
CA LEU A 228 -21.21 -3.03 16.67
C LEU A 228 -21.81 -3.52 18.00
N ARG A 229 -21.01 -3.56 19.08
CA ARG A 229 -21.51 -3.90 20.42
C ARG A 229 -22.55 -2.88 20.90
N GLY A 230 -22.30 -1.59 20.70
CA GLY A 230 -23.25 -0.53 21.03
C GLY A 230 -24.60 -0.68 20.32
N ILE A 231 -24.59 -0.97 19.01
CA ILE A 231 -25.82 -1.19 18.23
C ILE A 231 -26.59 -2.41 18.74
N LYS A 232 -25.90 -3.53 18.98
CA LYS A 232 -26.55 -4.74 19.53
C LYS A 232 -27.17 -4.50 20.90
N LEU A 233 -26.48 -3.77 21.79
CA LEU A 233 -27.00 -3.41 23.10
C LEU A 233 -28.26 -2.53 23.00
N LEU A 234 -28.26 -1.54 22.10
CA LEU A 234 -29.43 -0.69 21.86
C LEU A 234 -30.62 -1.51 21.33
N GLN A 235 -30.39 -2.42 20.38
CA GLN A 235 -31.43 -3.30 19.86
C GLN A 235 -32.00 -4.22 20.94
N LEU A 236 -31.15 -4.77 21.81
CA LEU A 236 -31.59 -5.60 22.94
C LEU A 236 -32.41 -4.79 23.96
N GLN A 237 -32.00 -3.55 24.25
CA GLN A 237 -32.77 -2.65 25.12
C GLN A 237 -34.14 -2.32 24.52
N GLN A 238 -34.22 -2.10 23.21
CA GLN A 238 -35.48 -1.85 22.50
C GLN A 238 -36.43 -3.04 22.55
N ILE A 239 -35.93 -4.25 22.28
CA ILE A 239 -36.74 -5.49 22.31
C ILE A 239 -37.22 -5.78 23.74
N GLY A 240 -36.33 -5.64 24.75
CA GLY A 240 -36.69 -5.82 26.15
C GLY A 240 -37.75 -4.83 26.64
N GLY A 241 -37.66 -3.57 26.21
CA GLY A 241 -38.67 -2.55 26.50
C GLY A 241 -40.02 -2.86 25.86
N LEU A 242 -40.03 -3.37 24.62
CA LEU A 242 -41.27 -3.76 23.93
C LEU A 242 -41.98 -4.93 24.63
N LEU A 243 -41.21 -5.95 25.06
CA LEU A 243 -41.74 -7.10 25.81
C LEU A 243 -42.34 -6.69 27.17
N LEU A 244 -41.69 -5.77 27.89
CA LEU A 244 -42.21 -5.25 29.16
C LEU A 244 -43.52 -4.48 28.99
N LEU A 245 -43.66 -3.71 27.90
CA LEU A 245 -44.92 -3.04 27.59
C LEU A 245 -46.03 -4.03 27.25
N ASP A 246 -45.72 -5.09 26.51
CA ASP A 246 -46.67 -6.15 26.16
C ASP A 246 -47.14 -6.92 27.41
N ASP A 247 -46.22 -7.20 28.35
CA ASP A 247 -46.57 -7.80 29.65
C ASP A 247 -47.44 -6.88 30.52
N LEU A 248 -47.17 -5.58 30.55
CA LEU A 248 -47.99 -4.60 31.28
C LEU A 248 -49.39 -4.47 30.68
N ASP A 249 -49.51 -4.44 29.35
CA ASP A 249 -50.81 -4.34 28.67
C ASP A 249 -51.61 -5.64 28.85
N ARG A 250 -50.93 -6.79 28.86
CA ARG A 250 -51.54 -8.08 29.22
C ARG A 250 -52.03 -8.08 30.67
N GLN A 251 -51.24 -7.60 31.63
CA GLN A 251 -51.67 -7.49 33.03
C GLN A 251 -52.86 -6.52 33.20
N ALA A 252 -52.88 -5.40 32.48
CA ALA A 252 -54.00 -4.46 32.49
C ALA A 252 -55.30 -5.10 31.95
N ASN A 253 -55.20 -5.91 30.89
CA ASN A 253 -56.35 -6.61 30.30
C ASN A 253 -56.86 -7.80 31.16
N TYR A 254 -56.00 -8.44 31.97
CA TYR A 254 -56.40 -9.48 32.92
C TYR A 254 -56.94 -8.95 34.26
N ALA A 255 -56.96 -7.63 34.47
CA ALA A 255 -57.56 -6.99 35.65
C ALA A 255 -58.90 -6.28 35.34
N PRO A 256 -59.97 -6.98 34.93
CA PRO A 256 -61.28 -6.35 34.68
C PRO A 256 -62.02 -5.92 35.97
N GLY A 257 -61.40 -5.94 37.16
CA GLY A 257 -62.12 -5.84 38.44
C GLY A 257 -61.87 -4.61 39.31
N PHE A 258 -60.92 -3.71 38.98
CA PHE A 258 -60.53 -2.63 39.92
C PHE A 258 -61.14 -1.26 39.62
N PHE A 259 -61.54 -0.98 38.38
CA PHE A 259 -62.19 0.29 38.01
C PHE A 259 -63.72 0.29 38.16
N ASP A 260 -64.35 -0.89 38.26
CA ASP A 260 -65.81 -1.01 38.41
C ASP A 260 -66.28 -0.75 39.85
N ASN A 261 -65.42 -0.99 40.84
CA ASN A 261 -65.73 -0.78 42.26
C ASN A 261 -65.70 0.69 42.71
N ARG A 262 -65.25 1.63 41.88
CA ARG A 262 -65.29 3.07 42.24
C ARG A 262 -66.64 3.70 41.90
N LYS A 263 -67.38 3.19 40.90
CA LYS A 263 -68.74 3.65 40.58
C LYS A 263 -69.79 3.15 41.58
N THR A 264 -69.59 1.96 42.15
CA THR A 264 -70.52 1.38 43.14
C THR A 264 -70.41 1.98 44.54
N ILE A 265 -69.34 2.73 44.84
CA ILE A 265 -69.19 3.45 46.12
C ILE A 265 -69.82 4.85 46.06
N GLU A 266 -69.81 5.53 44.90
CA GLU A 266 -70.49 6.82 44.72
C GLU A 266 -72.01 6.70 44.60
N GLU A 267 -72.56 5.51 44.30
CA GLU A 267 -74.01 5.25 44.31
C GLU A 267 -74.56 4.80 45.69
N ARG A 268 -73.71 4.77 46.75
CA ARG A 268 -74.11 4.42 48.13
C ARG A 268 -73.94 5.54 49.16
N GLN A 269 -73.72 6.78 48.72
CA GLN A 269 -73.86 7.98 49.56
C GLN A 269 -74.99 8.86 49.03
#